data_AF-A0A7S1M266-F1
#
_entry.id   AF-A0A7S1M266-F1
#
_cell.length_a   1.000
_cell.length_b   1.000
_cell.length_c   1.000
_cell.angle_alpha   90.00
_cell.angle_beta   90.00
_cell.angle_gamma   90.00
#
_symmetry.space_group_name_H-M   'P 1'
#
loop_
_entity.id
_entity.type
_entity.pdbx_description
1 polymer ?
#
loop_
_entity_poly.entity_id
_entity_poly.type
_entity_poly.pdbx_seq_one_letter_code
_entity_poly.pdbx_strand_id
1 'polypeptide(L)'
;EVYKRFRGHFVGIFREPRSRILSAWNHLEASPYMDFPARMNGTVAMQLAGQAPGEMYMYEPGHAFCRGHFNVTTERKPDPNVSAAMQRLHEGFKFVGVLEEYDLSVCLFHAMFGGECLPVEFENMRPGHADEEPGWPGAQRRAKMEAAEDDVDMLGCL
;
A
#
# COMPACT_ATOMS: atom_id res chain seq x y z
N GLU A 1 5.15 -15.52 16.77
CA GLU A 1 5.45 -16.83 16.16
C GLU A 1 5.71 -16.84 14.65
N VAL A 2 5.00 -16.08 13.79
CA VAL A 2 5.25 -16.10 12.31
C VAL A 2 6.58 -15.43 11.89
N TYR A 3 6.83 -14.18 12.31
CA TYR A 3 8.04 -13.45 11.90
C TYR A 3 9.33 -14.21 12.21
N LYS A 4 9.45 -14.78 13.42
CA LYS A 4 10.63 -15.55 13.84
C LYS A 4 10.90 -16.75 12.94
N ARG A 5 9.83 -17.42 12.46
CA ARG A 5 9.93 -18.62 11.63
C ARG A 5 10.39 -18.33 10.20
N PHE A 6 10.00 -17.19 9.63
CA PHE A 6 10.23 -16.86 8.22
C PHE A 6 11.20 -15.68 8.00
N ARG A 7 11.84 -15.20 9.07
CA ARG A 7 12.90 -14.19 8.99
C ARG A 7 13.97 -14.64 7.99
N GLY A 8 14.36 -13.74 7.08
CA GLY A 8 15.30 -14.01 5.98
C GLY A 8 14.67 -14.64 4.74
N HIS A 9 13.34 -14.85 4.75
CA HIS A 9 12.59 -15.46 3.63
C HIS A 9 11.45 -14.58 3.11
N PHE A 10 11.30 -13.36 3.64
CA PHE A 10 10.32 -12.41 3.11
C PHE A 10 10.85 -11.71 1.87
N VAL A 11 9.97 -11.42 0.93
CA VAL A 11 10.24 -10.61 -0.25
C VAL A 11 9.14 -9.55 -0.32
N GLY A 12 9.51 -8.31 -0.58
CA GLY A 12 8.56 -7.21 -0.73
C GLY A 12 9.00 -6.23 -1.80
N ILE A 13 8.02 -5.73 -2.55
CA ILE A 13 8.20 -4.58 -3.44
C ILE A 13 7.27 -3.49 -2.91
N PHE A 14 7.85 -2.35 -2.55
CA PHE A 14 7.13 -1.24 -1.92
C PHE A 14 6.92 -0.11 -2.92
N ARG A 15 5.81 0.60 -2.80
CA ARG A 15 5.46 1.74 -3.64
C ARG A 15 5.62 3.03 -2.83
N GLU A 16 5.89 4.12 -3.51
CA GLU A 16 5.79 5.46 -2.96
C GLU A 16 4.43 5.65 -2.22
N PRO A 17 4.45 6.12 -0.95
CA PRO A 17 3.26 6.11 -0.09
C PRO A 17 2.05 6.84 -0.67
N ARG A 18 2.22 8.02 -1.27
CA ARG A 18 1.13 8.83 -1.84
C ARG A 18 0.43 8.06 -2.96
N SER A 19 1.20 7.54 -3.90
CA SER A 19 0.76 6.73 -5.03
C SER A 19 0.04 5.45 -4.55
N ARG A 20 0.48 4.85 -3.44
CA ARG A 20 -0.20 3.71 -2.81
C ARG A 20 -1.55 4.07 -2.20
N ILE A 21 -1.64 5.23 -1.53
CA ILE A 21 -2.89 5.75 -0.94
C ILE A 21 -3.90 6.02 -2.05
N LEU A 22 -3.49 6.71 -3.12
CA LEU A 22 -4.34 7.01 -4.27
C LEU A 22 -4.88 5.75 -4.94
N SER A 23 -4.02 4.75 -5.16
CA SER A 23 -4.44 3.46 -5.71
C SER A 23 -5.39 2.71 -4.77
N ALA A 24 -5.18 2.77 -3.45
CA ALA A 24 -6.05 2.14 -2.46
C ALA A 24 -7.45 2.78 -2.48
N TRP A 25 -7.51 4.11 -2.47
CA TRP A 25 -8.75 4.86 -2.50
C TRP A 25 -9.55 4.55 -3.76
N ASN A 26 -8.90 4.57 -4.92
CA ASN A 26 -9.53 4.22 -6.20
C ASN A 26 -10.07 2.78 -6.23
N HIS A 27 -9.37 1.83 -5.60
CA HIS A 27 -9.78 0.43 -5.58
C HIS A 27 -10.91 0.14 -4.59
N LEU A 28 -10.86 0.75 -3.42
CA LEU A 28 -11.84 0.52 -2.35
C LEU A 28 -13.12 1.34 -2.54
N GLU A 29 -13.14 2.28 -3.49
CA GLU A 29 -14.20 3.28 -3.68
C GLU A 29 -14.61 3.93 -2.34
N ALA A 30 -13.63 4.09 -1.45
CA ALA A 30 -13.88 4.31 -0.04
C ALA A 30 -14.07 5.78 0.27
N SER A 31 -15.29 6.17 0.69
CA SER A 31 -15.66 7.41 1.39
C SER A 31 -15.09 8.74 0.79
N PRO A 32 -15.35 9.92 1.40
CA PRO A 32 -14.68 11.15 1.00
C PRO A 32 -13.16 10.99 1.13
N TYR A 33 -12.42 11.40 0.09
CA TYR A 33 -10.96 11.34 0.07
C TYR A 33 -10.31 11.98 1.31
N MET A 34 -10.92 13.03 1.87
CA MET A 34 -10.34 13.83 2.96
C MET A 34 -9.86 13.03 4.18
N ASP A 35 -10.57 11.97 4.57
CA ASP A 35 -10.21 11.19 5.76
C ASP A 35 -9.33 9.98 5.43
N PHE A 36 -9.27 9.58 4.16
CA PHE A 36 -8.65 8.33 3.75
C PHE A 36 -7.11 8.33 3.92
N PRO A 37 -6.36 9.38 3.53
CA PRO A 37 -4.93 9.47 3.80
C PRO A 37 -4.59 9.36 5.29
N ALA A 38 -5.36 10.01 6.17
CA ALA A 38 -5.15 9.96 7.62
C ALA A 38 -5.32 8.53 8.17
N ARG A 39 -6.32 7.80 7.70
CA ARG A 39 -6.56 6.39 8.05
C ARG A 39 -5.44 5.48 7.53
N MET A 40 -4.96 5.72 6.30
CA MET A 40 -3.88 4.97 5.68
C MET A 40 -2.50 5.24 6.29
N ASN A 41 -2.27 6.42 6.88
CA ASN A 41 -0.96 6.84 7.38
C ASN A 41 -0.34 5.82 8.35
N GLY A 42 0.81 5.24 8.02
CA GLY A 42 1.50 4.29 8.88
C GLY A 42 0.90 2.87 8.95
N THR A 43 -0.16 2.56 8.21
CA THR A 43 -0.73 1.20 8.14
C THR A 43 0.28 0.16 7.67
N VAL A 44 1.08 0.49 6.65
CA VAL A 44 2.15 -0.38 6.14
C VAL A 44 3.22 -0.64 7.20
N ALA A 45 3.62 0.39 7.95
CA ALA A 45 4.55 0.23 9.06
C ALA A 45 3.97 -0.69 10.15
N MET A 46 2.69 -0.57 10.47
CA MET A 46 2.01 -1.47 11.41
C MET A 46 1.98 -2.92 10.91
N GLN A 47 1.67 -3.14 9.63
CA GLN A 47 1.71 -4.47 9.01
C GLN A 47 3.10 -5.09 9.11
N LEU A 48 4.15 -4.33 8.74
CA LEU A 48 5.54 -4.78 8.83
C LEU A 48 5.97 -5.06 10.27
N ALA A 49 5.65 -4.15 11.20
CA ALA A 49 5.90 -4.31 12.63
C ALA A 49 5.07 -5.44 13.27
N GLY A 50 4.10 -6.01 12.56
CA GLY A 50 3.19 -7.02 13.09
C GLY A 50 2.39 -6.51 14.28
N GLN A 51 2.07 -5.21 14.27
CA GLN A 51 1.06 -4.63 15.15
C GLN A 51 -0.32 -5.19 14.73
N ALA A 52 -1.31 -5.11 15.63
CA ALA A 52 -2.71 -5.46 15.35
C ALA A 52 -3.13 -4.96 13.94
N PRO A 53 -3.99 -5.71 13.21
CA PRO A 53 -4.01 -5.72 11.75
C PRO A 53 -4.06 -4.30 11.20
N GLY A 54 -2.94 -3.79 10.67
CA GLY A 54 -2.88 -2.40 10.17
C GLY A 54 -3.99 -2.08 9.16
N GLU A 55 -4.49 -3.11 8.48
CA GLU A 55 -5.64 -3.08 7.56
C GLU A 55 -6.97 -2.74 8.24
N MET A 56 -7.17 -3.06 9.52
CA MET A 56 -8.42 -2.76 10.23
C MET A 56 -8.67 -1.25 10.31
N TYR A 57 -7.61 -0.45 10.33
CA TYR A 57 -7.68 1.01 10.43
C TYR A 57 -7.80 1.69 9.06
N MET A 58 -7.82 0.94 7.96
CA MET A 58 -8.04 1.49 6.62
C MET A 58 -9.53 1.82 6.38
N TYR A 59 -10.43 1.22 7.16
CA TYR A 59 -11.88 1.34 7.00
C TYR A 59 -12.50 2.26 8.05
N GLU A 60 -13.74 2.69 7.80
CA GLU A 60 -14.50 3.42 8.81
C GLU A 60 -14.85 2.52 9.99
N PRO A 61 -14.92 3.09 11.21
CA PRO A 61 -15.50 2.37 12.34
C PRO A 61 -16.88 1.82 11.98
N GLY A 62 -17.10 0.53 12.26
CA GLY A 62 -18.36 -0.16 11.92
C GLY A 62 -18.44 -0.73 10.49
N HIS A 63 -17.46 -0.49 9.61
CA HIS A 63 -17.37 -1.24 8.35
C HIS A 63 -16.78 -2.63 8.60
N ALA A 64 -17.51 -3.67 8.19
CA ALA A 64 -17.05 -5.05 8.28
C ALA A 64 -16.01 -5.35 7.18
N PHE A 65 -14.81 -5.77 7.57
CA PHE A 65 -13.86 -6.38 6.63
C PHE A 65 -14.31 -7.81 6.26
N CYS A 66 -14.15 -8.19 4.99
CA CYS A 66 -14.27 -9.56 4.45
C CYS A 66 -15.15 -10.53 5.27
N ARG A 67 -16.45 -10.60 4.98
CA ARG A 67 -17.38 -11.60 5.57
C ARG A 67 -17.33 -11.68 7.11
N GLY A 68 -17.39 -10.54 7.82
CA GLY A 68 -18.02 -10.49 9.15
C GLY A 68 -17.19 -10.86 10.38
N HIS A 69 -15.87 -10.61 10.42
CA HIS A 69 -15.06 -11.05 11.58
C HIS A 69 -14.20 -10.00 12.30
N PHE A 70 -14.26 -8.73 11.93
CA PHE A 70 -13.64 -7.67 12.74
C PHE A 70 -14.62 -6.52 12.91
N ASN A 71 -15.17 -6.38 14.12
CA ASN A 71 -15.68 -5.08 14.55
C ASN A 71 -14.47 -4.17 14.62
N VAL A 72 -14.26 -3.32 13.62
CA VAL A 72 -13.35 -2.19 13.74
C VAL A 72 -13.91 -1.37 14.89
N THR A 73 -13.31 -1.51 16.06
CA THR A 73 -13.67 -0.75 17.24
C THR A 73 -13.46 0.73 16.92
N THR A 74 -14.22 1.61 17.55
CA THR A 74 -13.99 3.07 17.49
C THR A 74 -12.71 3.47 18.24
N GLU A 75 -11.85 2.50 18.61
CA GLU A 75 -10.61 2.76 19.30
C GLU A 75 -9.66 3.52 18.39
N ARG A 76 -9.00 4.53 18.97
CA ARG A 76 -7.99 5.33 18.28
C ARG A 76 -6.93 4.40 17.70
N LYS A 77 -6.58 4.61 16.43
CA LYS A 77 -5.46 3.95 15.78
C LYS A 77 -4.18 4.12 16.62
N PRO A 78 -3.52 3.02 17.03
CA PRO A 78 -2.24 3.09 17.72
C PRO A 78 -1.16 3.74 16.87
N ASP A 79 -0.18 4.37 17.52
CA ASP A 79 0.96 4.93 16.81
C ASP A 79 1.77 3.80 16.12
N PRO A 80 2.16 3.97 14.84
CA PRO A 80 2.98 2.98 14.14
C PRO A 80 4.37 2.82 14.78
N ASN A 81 4.78 1.58 15.03
CA ASN A 81 6.12 1.24 15.48
C ASN A 81 7.07 1.17 14.28
N VAL A 82 7.45 2.35 13.79
CA VAL A 82 8.33 2.51 12.64
C VAL A 82 9.69 1.84 12.88
N SER A 83 10.25 1.93 14.09
CA SER A 83 11.53 1.29 14.41
C SER A 83 11.49 -0.23 14.25
N ALA A 84 10.43 -0.89 14.72
CA ALA A 84 10.26 -2.32 14.53
C ALA A 84 10.02 -2.68 13.04
N ALA A 85 9.26 -1.85 12.31
CA ALA A 85 9.06 -2.03 10.87
C ALA A 85 10.40 -1.98 10.10
N MET A 86 11.21 -0.96 10.37
CA MET A 86 12.53 -0.78 9.77
C MET A 86 13.47 -1.92 10.13
N GLN A 87 13.51 -2.33 11.41
CA GLN A 87 14.31 -3.47 11.84
C GLN A 87 13.95 -4.72 11.04
N ARG A 88 12.65 -5.01 10.86
CA ARG A 88 12.20 -6.18 10.11
C ARG A 88 12.50 -6.10 8.63
N LEU A 89 12.43 -4.91 8.03
CA LEU A 89 12.88 -4.70 6.65
C LEU A 89 14.37 -5.03 6.49
N HIS A 90 15.22 -4.52 7.38
CA HIS A 90 16.66 -4.76 7.31
C HIS A 90 17.06 -6.20 7.62
N GLU A 91 16.41 -6.82 8.61
CA GLU A 91 16.87 -8.08 9.19
C GLU A 91 16.03 -9.30 8.78
N GLY A 92 14.83 -9.07 8.26
CA GLY A 92 13.84 -10.10 8.00
C GLY A 92 13.53 -10.33 6.53
N PHE A 93 13.75 -9.33 5.68
CA PHE A 93 13.53 -9.50 4.24
C PHE A 93 14.79 -10.05 3.58
N LYS A 94 14.58 -11.02 2.70
CA LYS A 94 15.58 -11.52 1.77
C LYS A 94 15.80 -10.52 0.64
N PHE A 95 14.75 -9.80 0.25
CA PHE A 95 14.79 -8.79 -0.81
C PHE A 95 13.74 -7.71 -0.57
N VAL A 96 14.11 -6.47 -0.88
CA VAL A 96 13.26 -5.28 -0.83
C VAL A 96 13.45 -4.52 -2.14
N GLY A 97 12.41 -4.47 -2.96
CA GLY A 97 12.37 -3.68 -4.20
C GLY A 97 11.46 -2.45 -4.07
N VAL A 98 11.48 -1.61 -5.10
CA VAL A 98 10.61 -0.44 -5.23
C VAL A 98 9.78 -0.53 -6.50
N LEU A 99 8.50 -0.18 -6.43
CA LEU A 99 7.56 -0.34 -7.53
C LEU A 99 7.85 0.64 -8.67
N GLU A 100 8.37 1.83 -8.35
CA GLU A 100 8.75 2.85 -9.32
C GLU A 100 9.86 2.37 -10.26
N GLU A 101 10.68 1.43 -9.79
CA GLU A 101 11.74 0.75 -10.54
C GLU A 101 11.42 -0.76 -10.62
N TYR A 102 10.17 -1.10 -10.97
CA TYR A 102 9.68 -2.48 -10.92
C TYR A 102 10.53 -3.43 -11.75
N ASP A 103 10.77 -3.10 -13.03
CA ASP A 103 11.53 -3.95 -13.94
C ASP A 103 12.94 -4.22 -13.41
N LEU A 104 13.60 -3.17 -12.89
CA LEU A 104 14.92 -3.27 -12.27
C LEU A 104 14.87 -4.10 -10.99
N SER A 105 13.84 -3.92 -10.15
CA SER A 105 13.66 -4.69 -8.92
C SER A 105 13.47 -6.19 -9.21
N VAL A 106 12.69 -6.54 -10.23
CA VAL A 106 12.51 -7.92 -10.70
C VAL A 106 13.83 -8.49 -11.22
N CYS A 107 14.52 -7.75 -12.10
CA CYS A 107 15.84 -8.16 -12.61
C CYS A 107 16.86 -8.37 -11.49
N LEU A 108 16.90 -7.46 -10.51
CA LEU A 108 17.82 -7.55 -9.37
C LEU A 108 17.50 -8.75 -8.48
N PHE A 109 16.22 -9.04 -8.25
CA PHE A 109 15.79 -10.23 -7.52
C PHE A 109 16.30 -11.51 -8.20
N HIS A 110 16.10 -11.65 -9.52
CA HIS A 110 16.63 -12.77 -10.31
C HIS A 110 18.15 -12.83 -10.29
N ALA A 111 18.84 -11.69 -10.41
CA ALA A 111 20.30 -11.65 -10.33
C ALA A 111 20.85 -12.09 -8.96
N MET A 112 20.14 -11.77 -7.86
CA MET A 112 20.56 -12.12 -6.50
C MET A 112 20.30 -13.58 -6.12
N PHE A 113 19.20 -14.17 -6.61
CA PHE A 113 18.78 -15.52 -6.18
C PHE A 113 18.82 -16.57 -7.30
N GLY A 114 19.23 -16.17 -8.51
CA GLY A 114 19.16 -16.98 -9.71
C GLY A 114 17.76 -17.00 -10.32
N GLY A 115 17.70 -17.32 -11.60
CA GLY A 115 16.47 -17.28 -12.40
C GLY A 115 16.66 -16.43 -13.65
N GLU A 116 15.91 -16.75 -14.70
CA GLU A 116 15.81 -15.90 -15.88
C GLU A 116 14.58 -15.01 -15.72
N CYS A 117 14.71 -13.74 -16.10
CA CYS A 117 13.56 -12.86 -16.17
C CYS A 117 12.65 -13.33 -17.32
N LEU A 118 11.37 -13.52 -17.02
CA LEU A 118 10.39 -13.95 -18.00
C LEU A 118 9.66 -12.71 -18.55
N PRO A 119 9.38 -12.62 -19.86
CA PRO A 119 8.67 -11.49 -20.44
C PRO A 119 7.34 -11.17 -19.74
N VAL A 120 6.61 -12.20 -19.31
CA VAL A 120 5.32 -12.07 -18.59
C VAL A 120 5.45 -11.35 -17.24
N GLU A 121 6.65 -11.30 -16.64
CA GLU A 121 6.87 -10.56 -15.39
C GLU A 121 6.79 -9.06 -15.59
N PHE A 122 7.00 -8.56 -16.83
CA PHE A 122 6.97 -7.14 -17.16
C PHE A 122 5.63 -6.71 -17.80
N GLU A 123 4.70 -7.64 -17.97
CA GLU A 123 3.36 -7.33 -18.48
C GLU A 123 2.49 -6.71 -17.37
N ASN A 124 1.79 -5.62 -17.70
CA ASN A 124 0.83 -5.03 -16.76
C ASN A 124 -0.41 -5.93 -16.64
N MET A 125 -0.45 -6.75 -15.59
CA MET A 125 -1.57 -7.67 -15.30
C MET A 125 -2.85 -6.98 -14.83
N ARG A 126 -2.82 -5.66 -14.62
CA ARG A 126 -3.98 -4.83 -14.26
C ARG A 126 -3.96 -3.55 -15.10
N PRO A 127 -4.18 -3.66 -16.43
CA PRO A 127 -4.35 -2.47 -17.24
C PRO A 127 -5.52 -1.68 -16.66
N GLY A 128 -5.28 -0.41 -16.32
CA GLY A 128 -6.36 0.46 -15.87
C GLY A 128 -7.37 0.62 -17.00
N HIS A 129 -8.66 0.72 -16.67
CA HIS A 129 -9.69 1.15 -17.61
C HIS A 129 -9.51 2.65 -17.90
N ALA A 130 -8.58 3.01 -18.77
CA ALA A 130 -8.42 4.32 -19.37
C ALA A 130 -7.63 4.03 -20.66
N ASP A 131 -8.21 4.06 -21.86
CA ASP A 131 -8.70 5.26 -22.54
C ASP A 131 -9.81 5.00 -23.59
N GLU A 132 -10.50 3.85 -23.55
CA GLU A 132 -11.35 3.41 -24.69
C GLU A 132 -12.87 3.47 -24.47
N GLU A 133 -13.38 3.67 -23.25
CA GLU A 133 -14.82 3.75 -23.01
C GLU A 133 -15.31 5.18 -22.69
N PRO A 134 -16.06 5.82 -23.61
CA PRO A 134 -16.76 7.07 -23.32
C PRO A 134 -17.73 6.88 -22.15
N GLY A 135 -17.45 7.53 -21.02
CA GLY A 135 -18.32 7.49 -19.84
C GLY A 135 -17.73 6.80 -18.60
N TRP A 136 -16.50 6.29 -18.66
CA TRP A 136 -15.86 5.72 -17.47
C TRP A 136 -15.57 6.81 -16.40
N PRO A 137 -16.00 6.63 -15.13
CA PRO A 137 -15.79 7.63 -14.07
C PRO A 137 -14.32 7.93 -13.73
N GLY A 138 -13.37 7.11 -14.20
CA GLY A 138 -11.95 7.23 -13.87
C GLY A 138 -11.30 8.56 -14.28
N ALA A 139 -11.71 9.16 -15.40
CA ALA A 139 -11.19 10.45 -15.85
C ALA A 139 -11.61 11.60 -14.91
N GLN A 140 -12.85 11.55 -14.41
CA GLN A 140 -13.37 12.51 -13.43
C GLN A 140 -12.75 12.31 -12.03
N ARG A 141 -12.33 11.08 -11.70
CA ARG A 141 -11.61 10.76 -10.46
C ARG A 141 -10.18 11.34 -10.47
N ARG A 142 -9.47 11.32 -11.61
CA ARG A 142 -8.12 11.89 -11.74
C ARG A 142 -8.11 13.42 -11.57
N ALA A 143 -9.07 14.13 -12.16
CA ALA A 143 -9.19 15.59 -11.99
C ALA A 143 -9.57 16.01 -10.55
N LYS A 144 -10.41 15.22 -9.85
CA LYS A 144 -10.71 15.43 -8.42
C LYS A 144 -9.50 15.15 -7.52
N MET A 145 -8.57 14.31 -7.98
CA MET A 145 -7.34 13.96 -7.29
C MET A 145 -6.34 15.11 -7.35
N GLU A 146 -6.07 15.65 -8.55
CA GLU A 146 -5.20 16.81 -8.76
C GLU A 146 -5.67 18.02 -7.94
N ALA A 147 -6.98 18.26 -7.86
CA ALA A 147 -7.53 19.33 -7.04
C ALA A 147 -7.39 19.11 -5.51
N ALA A 148 -7.39 17.86 -5.05
CA ALA A 148 -7.16 17.53 -3.63
C ALA A 148 -5.67 17.49 -3.27
N GLU A 149 -4.79 17.30 -4.26
CA GLU A 149 -3.35 17.33 -4.10
C GLU A 149 -2.84 18.74 -3.76
N ASP A 150 -3.41 19.78 -4.36
CA ASP A 150 -3.10 21.19 -4.05
C ASP A 150 -3.48 21.58 -2.60
N ASP A 151 -4.50 20.93 -2.02
CA ASP A 151 -4.95 21.20 -0.65
C ASP A 151 -4.12 20.48 0.43
N VAL A 152 -3.53 19.31 0.12
CA VAL A 152 -2.70 18.54 1.07
C VAL A 152 -1.31 19.15 1.23
N ASP A 153 -0.75 19.74 0.16
CA ASP A 153 0.52 20.48 0.25
C ASP A 153 0.40 21.81 1.02
N MET A 154 -0.83 22.30 1.26
CA MET A 154 -1.13 23.44 2.14
C MET A 154 -1.23 23.09 3.64
N LEU A 155 -1.35 21.81 4.00
CA LEU A 155 -1.34 21.32 5.40
C LEU A 155 0.04 20.79 5.80
N GLY A 156 1.06 21.52 5.37
CA GLY A 156 2.47 21.16 5.43
C GLY A 156 2.94 20.55 6.75
N CYS A 157 4.02 19.78 6.60
CA CYS A 157 4.97 19.48 7.64
C CYS A 157 5.17 20.67 8.61
N LEU A 158 4.53 20.59 9.76
CA LEU A 158 4.87 21.27 11.01
C LEU A 158 4.64 20.28 12.16
#